data_AF-A0A6G7Y7Z7-F1
#
_entry.id   AF-A0A6G7Y7Z7-F1
#
_cell.length_a   1.000
_cell.length_b   1.000
_cell.length_c   1.000
_cell.angle_alpha   90.00
_cell.angle_beta   90.00
_cell.angle_gamma   90.00
#
_symmetry.space_group_name_H-M   'P 1'
#
loop_
_entity.id
_entity.type
_entity.pdbx_description
1 polymer ?
#
loop_
_entity_poly.entity_id
_entity_poly.type
_entity_poly.pdbx_seq_one_letter_code
_entity_poly.pdbx_strand_id
1 'polypeptide(L)'
;MSELPVVERPTCGCGHHDEDLPVLDARAIPHAIRHAAILGSLASLTPGGAMALVAPHDPLPLLAQIRDAYGDAIEVSYLQRGPESWTLKFARL
;
A
#
# COMPACT_ATOMS: atom_id res chain seq x y z
N MET A 1 33.51 -16.57 6.18
CA MET A 1 32.42 -16.69 5.19
C MET A 1 31.33 -15.77 5.66
N SER A 2 31.25 -14.56 5.10
CA SER A 2 30.28 -13.55 5.55
C SER A 2 28.87 -14.00 5.19
N GLU A 3 28.09 -14.33 6.20
CA GLU A 3 26.68 -14.66 6.07
C GLU A 3 25.91 -13.35 5.78
N LEU A 4 25.29 -13.28 4.60
CA LEU A 4 24.37 -12.22 4.24
C LEU A 4 23.05 -12.44 5.00
N PRO A 5 22.46 -11.41 5.63
CA PRO A 5 21.18 -11.58 6.32
C PRO A 5 20.10 -11.81 5.26
N VAL A 6 19.52 -13.01 5.26
CA VAL A 6 18.31 -13.30 4.47
C VAL A 6 17.17 -12.54 5.14
N VAL A 7 16.78 -11.41 4.55
CA VAL A 7 15.51 -10.77 4.87
C VAL A 7 14.43 -11.71 4.36
N GLU A 8 13.84 -12.49 5.27
CA GLU A 8 12.73 -13.39 4.94
C GLU A 8 11.57 -12.55 4.42
N ARG A 9 11.39 -12.54 3.09
CA ARG A 9 10.21 -11.97 2.47
C ARG A 9 9.03 -12.89 2.78
N PRO A 10 7.90 -12.38 3.28
CA PRO A 10 6.74 -13.22 3.55
C PRO A 10 6.29 -13.85 2.23
N THR A 11 6.49 -15.16 2.10
CA THR A 11 6.06 -15.92 0.93
C THR A 11 4.57 -16.24 1.09
N CYS A 12 3.75 -15.77 0.15
CA CYS A 12 2.37 -16.19 0.08
C CYS A 12 2.33 -17.66 -0.39
N GLY A 13 1.49 -18.50 0.22
CA GLY A 13 1.42 -19.95 -0.04
C GLY A 13 1.03 -20.37 -1.46
N CYS A 14 0.81 -19.42 -2.37
CA CYS A 14 0.63 -19.65 -3.79
C CYS A 14 1.94 -19.83 -4.58
N GLY A 15 3.10 -19.68 -3.92
CA GLY A 15 4.42 -19.88 -4.55
C GLY A 15 4.83 -18.77 -5.52
N HIS A 16 4.14 -17.62 -5.50
CA HIS A 16 4.54 -16.42 -6.23
C HIS A 16 5.45 -15.56 -5.35
N HIS A 17 6.58 -15.14 -5.90
CA HIS A 17 7.45 -14.15 -5.28
C HIS A 17 7.10 -12.80 -5.91
N ASP A 18 6.46 -11.91 -5.16
CA ASP A 18 6.37 -10.51 -5.57
C ASP A 18 7.77 -9.90 -5.38
N GLU A 19 8.52 -9.77 -6.47
CA GLU A 19 9.77 -9.01 -6.49
C GLU A 19 9.51 -7.49 -6.44
N ASP A 20 8.31 -7.08 -6.84
CA ASP A 20 7.86 -5.70 -6.96
C ASP A 20 6.96 -5.24 -5.80
N LEU A 21 6.86 -3.94 -5.61
CA LEU A 21 5.94 -3.31 -4.65
C LEU A 21 4.48 -3.66 -5.02
N PRO A 22 3.70 -4.34 -4.16
CA PRO A 22 2.32 -4.69 -4.45
C PRO A 22 1.47 -3.46 -4.78
N VAL A 23 0.67 -3.53 -5.85
CA VAL A 23 -0.14 -2.40 -6.33
C VAL A 23 -1.63 -2.70 -6.22
N LEU A 24 -2.36 -1.80 -5.56
CA LEU A 24 -3.82 -1.78 -5.56
C LEU A 24 -4.32 -0.65 -6.47
N ASP A 25 -4.92 -1.00 -7.62
CA ASP A 25 -5.58 -0.01 -8.47
C ASP A 25 -7.03 0.21 -8.03
N ALA A 26 -7.27 1.30 -7.31
CA ALA A 26 -8.59 1.65 -6.83
C ALA A 26 -9.56 1.99 -7.97
N ARG A 27 -9.07 2.35 -9.16
CA ARG A 27 -9.93 2.67 -10.33
C ARG A 27 -10.68 1.43 -10.82
N ALA A 28 -10.11 0.25 -10.64
CA ALA A 28 -10.72 -1.03 -10.98
C ALA A 28 -11.75 -1.51 -9.94
N ILE A 29 -11.82 -0.88 -8.76
CA ILE A 29 -12.68 -1.32 -7.66
C ILE A 29 -13.98 -0.51 -7.65
N PRO A 30 -15.18 -1.15 -7.63
CA PRO A 30 -16.45 -0.46 -7.51
C PRO A 30 -16.48 0.48 -6.31
N HIS A 31 -17.01 1.69 -6.50
CA HIS A 31 -17.00 2.73 -5.47
C HIS A 31 -17.58 2.27 -4.12
N ALA A 32 -18.64 1.45 -4.16
CA ALA A 32 -19.33 0.94 -2.97
C ALA A 32 -18.43 0.12 -2.02
N ILE A 33 -17.38 -0.53 -2.53
CA ILE A 33 -16.47 -1.37 -1.73
C ILE A 33 -15.03 -0.84 -1.70
N ARG A 34 -14.73 0.21 -2.47
CA ARG A 34 -13.37 0.73 -2.69
C ARG A 34 -12.67 1.12 -1.39
N HIS A 35 -13.32 1.92 -0.54
CA HIS A 35 -12.71 2.36 0.72
C HIS A 35 -12.40 1.17 1.64
N ALA A 36 -13.35 0.24 1.77
CA ALA A 36 -13.14 -0.97 2.56
C ALA A 36 -11.98 -1.82 2.03
N ALA A 37 -11.87 -1.97 0.71
CA ALA A 37 -10.76 -2.69 0.08
C ALA A 37 -9.40 -2.03 0.35
N ILE A 38 -9.31 -0.70 0.25
CA ILE A 38 -8.07 0.04 0.51
C ILE A 38 -7.67 -0.06 1.99
N LEU A 39 -8.61 0.18 2.92
CA LEU A 39 -8.34 0.10 4.35
C LEU A 39 -7.97 -1.31 4.80
N GLY A 40 -8.65 -2.34 4.25
CA GLY A 40 -8.31 -3.74 4.52
C GLY A 40 -6.92 -4.12 4.00
N SER A 41 -6.53 -3.61 2.83
CA SER A 41 -5.19 -3.83 2.27
C SER A 41 -4.12 -3.20 3.16
N LEU A 42 -4.33 -1.98 3.65
CA LEU A 42 -3.43 -1.32 4.61
C LEU A 42 -3.34 -2.07 5.93
N ALA A 43 -4.47 -2.57 6.44
CA ALA A 43 -4.51 -3.36 7.67
C ALA A 43 -3.73 -4.67 7.55
N SER A 44 -3.60 -5.22 6.34
CA SER A 44 -2.85 -6.45 6.07
C SER A 44 -1.33 -6.27 5.97
N LEU A 45 -0.84 -5.03 5.92
CA LEU A 45 0.60 -4.77 5.90
C LEU A 45 1.24 -5.13 7.25
N THR A 46 2.23 -6.02 7.19
CA THR A 46 3.14 -6.29 8.31
C THR A 46 4.13 -5.12 8.49
N PRO A 47 4.71 -4.92 9.69
CA PRO A 47 5.83 -4.00 9.88
C PRO A 47 6.94 -4.22 8.85
N GLY A 48 7.45 -3.13 8.27
CA GLY A 48 8.40 -3.15 7.15
C GLY A 48 7.78 -3.43 5.78
N GLY A 49 6.49 -3.78 5.71
CA GLY A 49 5.75 -4.00 4.47
C GLY A 49 5.32 -2.69 3.82
N ALA A 50 5.12 -2.72 2.49
CA ALA A 50 4.63 -1.58 1.75
C ALA A 50 3.74 -1.99 0.58
N MET A 51 2.91 -1.07 0.12
CA MET A 51 2.11 -1.20 -1.10
C MET A 51 1.97 0.16 -1.81
N ALA A 52 1.61 0.12 -3.09
CA ALA A 52 1.17 1.30 -3.84
C ALA A 52 -0.35 1.28 -4.05
N LEU A 53 -0.95 2.46 -4.05
CA LEU A 53 -2.35 2.71 -4.41
C LEU A 53 -2.37 3.58 -5.66
N VAL A 54 -3.09 3.14 -6.68
CA VAL A 54 -3.43 3.99 -7.84
C VAL A 54 -4.85 4.51 -7.67
N ALA A 55 -5.01 5.83 -7.74
CA ALA A 55 -6.28 6.53 -7.55
C ALA A 55 -6.59 7.44 -8.76
N PRO A 56 -7.88 7.66 -9.08
CA PRO A 56 -8.28 8.55 -10.18
C PRO A 56 -8.11 10.05 -9.86
N HIS A 57 -7.88 10.41 -8.60
CA HIS A 57 -7.65 11.77 -8.11
C HIS A 57 -6.89 11.71 -6.77
N ASP A 58 -6.46 12.86 -6.24
CA ASP A 58 -5.78 12.95 -4.95
C ASP A 58 -6.72 12.54 -3.79
N PRO A 59 -6.45 11.43 -3.07
CA PRO A 59 -7.39 10.87 -2.10
C PRO A 59 -7.28 11.53 -0.72
N LEU A 60 -7.26 12.87 -0.64
CA LEU A 60 -7.07 13.63 0.60
C LEU A 60 -7.99 13.19 1.77
N PRO A 61 -9.30 12.94 1.58
CA PRO A 61 -10.17 12.49 2.68
C PRO A 61 -9.75 11.12 3.22
N LEU A 62 -9.32 10.21 2.35
CA LEU A 62 -8.82 8.89 2.74
C LEU A 62 -7.48 9.01 3.48
N LEU A 63 -6.60 9.91 3.05
CA LEU A 63 -5.34 10.16 3.75
C LEU A 63 -5.56 10.67 5.17
N ALA A 64 -6.54 11.54 5.38
CA ALA A 64 -6.96 11.96 6.71
C ALA A 64 -7.47 10.76 7.55
N GLN A 65 -8.34 9.92 6.98
CA GLN A 65 -8.83 8.72 7.67
C GLN A 65 -7.71 7.75 8.06
N ILE A 66 -6.72 7.56 7.18
CA ILE A 66 -5.55 6.70 7.44
C ILE A 66 -4.70 7.30 8.57
N ARG A 67 -4.49 8.63 8.57
CA ARG A 67 -3.76 9.32 9.64
C ARG A 67 -4.46 9.17 10.98
N ASP A 68 -5.78 9.30 11.01
CA ASP A 68 -6.57 9.16 12.25
C ASP A 68 -6.54 7.71 12.77
N ALA A 69 -6.60 6.72 11.88
CA ALA A 69 -6.63 5.30 12.25
C ALA A 69 -5.27 4.72 12.64
N TYR A 70 -4.19 5.15 11.97
CA TYR A 70 -2.87 4.53 12.09
C TYR A 70 -1.79 5.47 12.63
N GLY A 71 -2.06 6.77 12.75
CA GLY A 71 -1.09 7.76 13.22
C GLY A 71 0.18 7.74 12.37
N ASP A 72 1.33 7.59 13.04
CA ASP A 72 2.64 7.50 12.40
C ASP A 72 3.03 6.07 12.00
N ALA A 73 2.18 5.06 12.26
CA ALA A 73 2.49 3.68 11.91
C ALA A 73 2.40 3.41 10.40
N ILE A 74 1.79 4.31 9.63
CA ILE A 74 1.77 4.27 8.17
C ILE A 74 2.40 5.54 7.63
N GLU A 75 3.53 5.39 6.94
CA GLU A 75 4.14 6.44 6.15
C GLU A 75 3.46 6.51 4.77
N VAL A 76 3.18 7.73 4.30
CA VAL A 76 2.59 7.99 2.99
C VAL A 76 3.55 8.82 2.15
N SER A 77 3.87 8.36 0.94
CA SER A 77 4.65 9.12 -0.05
C SER A 77 3.96 9.11 -1.41
N TYR A 78 4.11 10.19 -2.17
CA TYR A 78 3.59 10.27 -3.53
C TYR A 78 4.63 9.74 -4.51
N LEU A 79 4.30 8.69 -5.24
CA LEU A 79 5.12 8.19 -6.35
C LEU A 79 4.79 8.92 -7.65
N GLN A 80 3.51 9.28 -7.83
CA GLN A 80 3.05 10.08 -8.95
C GLN A 80 1.92 11.01 -8.49
N ARG A 81 1.98 12.26 -8.93
CA ARG A 81 0.88 13.22 -8.84
C ARG A 81 0.26 13.36 -10.23
N GLY A 82 -1.05 13.63 -10.28
CA GLY A 82 -1.83 13.65 -11.53
C GLY A 82 -1.41 14.72 -12.56
N PRO A 83 -2.24 14.96 -13.59
CA PRO A 83 -3.69 14.76 -13.60
C PRO A 83 -4.19 13.37 -14.05
N GLU A 84 -3.38 12.58 -14.76
CA GLU A 84 -3.86 11.33 -15.40
C GLU A 84 -4.15 10.23 -14.38
N SER A 85 -3.32 10.14 -13.34
CA SER A 85 -3.53 9.26 -12.19
C SER A 85 -2.64 9.65 -11.03
N TRP A 86 -3.07 9.29 -9.82
CA TRP A 86 -2.33 9.51 -8.59
C TRP A 86 -1.83 8.18 -8.06
N THR A 87 -0.53 8.09 -7.80
CA THR A 87 0.07 6.88 -7.23
C THR A 87 0.72 7.24 -5.91
N LEU A 88 0.26 6.59 -4.84
CA LEU A 88 0.76 6.80 -3.49
C LEU A 88 1.35 5.49 -2.97
N LYS A 89 2.50 5.56 -2.31
CA LYS A 89 3.06 4.44 -1.55
C LYS A 89 2.66 4.59 -0.08
N PHE A 90 2.20 3.49 0.48
CA PHE A 90 1.97 3.32 1.91
C PHE A 90 3.00 2.32 2.44
N ALA A 91 3.72 2.70 3.49
CA ALA A 91 4.67 1.82 4.17
C ALA A 91 4.31 1.70 5.64
N ARG A 92 4.25 0.46 6.15
CA ARG A 92 4.06 0.18 7.57
C ARG A 92 5.42 0.23 8.27
N LEU A 93 5.54 1.11 9.25
CA LEU A 93 6.74 1.22 10.09
C LEU A 93 6.80 0.10 11.13
#